data_AF-A0A2Z4UQK6-F1
#
_entry.id   AF-A0A2Z4UQK6-F1
#
_cell.length_a   1.000
_cell.length_b   1.000
_cell.length_c   1.000
_cell.angle_alpha   90.00
_cell.angle_beta   90.00
_cell.angle_gamma   90.00
#
_symmetry.space_group_name_H-M   'P 1'
#
loop_
_entity.id
_entity.type
_entity.pdbx_description
1 polymer ?
#
loop_
_entity_poly.entity_id
_entity_poly.type
_entity_poly.pdbx_seq_one_letter_code
_entity_poly.pdbx_strand_id
1 'polypeptide(L)'
;MHFYWTITVRLLLILLSGTFALAALGAGLYDLFGDPARSGLFHTGGEIWFSLSPDSLNLMQAVTQRYVSPELWDPTIVAVLKLPAVLSLGLLAALFGAYPILRALSSRPS
;
A
#
# COMPACT_ATOMS: atom_id res chain seq x y z
N MET A 1 -31.56 6.68 -4.86
CA MET A 1 -30.60 6.12 -3.88
C MET A 1 -29.39 5.44 -4.55
N HIS A 2 -29.55 4.54 -5.53
CA HIS A 2 -28.43 3.87 -6.21
C HIS A 2 -27.39 4.81 -6.86
N PHE A 3 -27.80 5.96 -7.41
CA PHE A 3 -26.92 6.93 -8.06
C PHE A 3 -25.90 7.59 -7.11
N TYR A 4 -26.31 7.92 -5.88
CA TYR A 4 -25.40 8.53 -4.90
C TYR A 4 -24.38 7.52 -4.39
N TRP A 5 -24.81 6.26 -4.17
CA TRP A 5 -23.94 5.17 -3.73
C TRP A 5 -22.77 4.93 -4.69
N THR A 6 -23.02 4.89 -6.00
CA THR A 6 -21.97 4.64 -6.99
C THR A 6 -20.96 5.77 -7.08
N ILE A 7 -21.40 7.03 -6.93
CA ILE A 7 -20.51 8.19 -6.89
C ILE A 7 -19.64 8.15 -5.64
N THR A 8 -20.24 7.93 -4.46
CA THR A 8 -19.51 7.85 -3.19
C THR A 8 -18.46 6.75 -3.22
N VAL A 9 -18.82 5.53 -3.61
CA VAL A 9 -17.86 4.41 -3.70
C VAL A 9 -16.72 4.72 -4.67
N ARG A 10 -17.04 5.33 -5.82
CA ARG A 10 -16.01 5.72 -6.81
C ARG A 10 -15.05 6.75 -6.25
N LEU A 11 -15.54 7.77 -5.54
CA LEU A 11 -14.71 8.79 -4.92
C LEU A 11 -13.80 8.17 -3.84
N LEU A 12 -14.31 7.26 -3.01
CA LEU A 12 -13.52 6.56 -2.01
C LEU A 12 -12.38 5.74 -2.64
N LEU A 13 -12.67 5.00 -3.71
CA LEU A 13 -11.65 4.22 -4.43
C LEU A 13 -10.57 5.10 -5.07
N ILE A 14 -10.95 6.25 -5.62
CA ILE A 14 -10.00 7.21 -6.18
C ILE A 14 -9.11 7.82 -5.10
N LEU A 15 -9.70 8.24 -3.97
CA LEU A 15 -8.94 8.78 -2.85
C LEU A 15 -7.95 7.75 -2.32
N LEU A 16 -8.40 6.50 -2.14
CA LEU A 16 -7.56 5.40 -1.67
C LEU A 16 -6.42 5.09 -2.67
N SER A 17 -6.75 4.97 -3.96
CA SER A 17 -5.77 4.77 -5.03
C SER A 17 -4.73 5.90 -5.06
N GLY A 18 -5.18 7.15 -4.93
CA GLY A 18 -4.32 8.33 -4.87
C GLY A 18 -3.35 8.30 -3.69
N THR A 19 -3.84 7.95 -2.49
CA THR A 19 -2.98 7.80 -1.30
C THR A 19 -1.90 6.75 -1.51
N PHE A 20 -2.25 5.56 -2.02
CA PHE A 20 -1.27 4.51 -2.30
C PHE A 20 -0.30 4.88 -3.43
N ALA A 21 -0.77 5.59 -4.46
CA ALA A 21 0.07 6.06 -5.56
C ALA A 21 1.12 7.07 -5.06
N LEU A 22 0.72 8.01 -4.20
CA LEU A 22 1.62 8.98 -3.59
C LEU A 22 2.63 8.29 -2.66
N ALA A 23 2.20 7.31 -1.88
CA ALA A 23 3.10 6.54 -1.02
C ALA A 23 4.10 5.70 -1.85
N ALA A 24 3.65 5.07 -2.93
CA ALA A 24 4.51 4.33 -3.85
C ALA A 24 5.53 5.24 -4.54
N LEU A 25 5.10 6.42 -4.98
CA LEU A 25 5.99 7.45 -5.54
C LEU A 25 7.03 7.89 -4.49
N GLY A 26 6.59 8.15 -3.25
CA GLY A 26 7.48 8.51 -2.14
C GLY A 26 8.52 7.42 -1.86
N ALA A 27 8.11 6.15 -1.83
CA ALA A 27 9.02 5.02 -1.68
C ALA A 27 10.03 4.94 -2.83
N GLY A 28 9.58 5.05 -4.09
CA GLY A 28 10.48 5.02 -5.25
C GLY A 28 11.44 6.21 -5.31
N LEU A 29 11.00 7.40 -4.90
CA LEU A 29 11.88 8.57 -4.76
C LEU A 29 12.89 8.35 -3.63
N TYR A 30 12.49 7.76 -2.52
CA TYR A 30 13.39 7.40 -1.42
C TYR A 30 14.43 6.35 -1.86
N ASP A 31 14.03 5.37 -2.67
CA ASP A 31 14.96 4.39 -3.25
C ASP A 31 15.99 5.05 -4.21
N LEU A 32 15.61 6.15 -4.87
CA LEU A 32 16.48 6.83 -5.85
C LEU A 32 17.41 7.87 -5.22
N PHE A 33 16.95 8.57 -4.18
CA PHE A 33 17.65 9.71 -3.59
C PHE A 33 18.04 9.52 -2.11
N GLY A 34 17.50 8.49 -1.46
CA GLY A 34 17.77 8.19 -0.06
C GLY A 34 19.00 7.33 0.14
N ASP A 35 19.16 6.85 1.37
CA ASP A 35 20.22 5.93 1.73
C ASP A 35 20.06 4.58 1.01
N PRO A 36 21.12 3.82 0.77
CA PRO A 36 21.00 2.50 0.15
C PRO A 36 20.13 1.55 0.99
N ALA A 37 19.22 0.83 0.32
CA ALA A 37 18.40 -0.18 0.95
C ALA A 37 19.26 -1.30 1.54
N ARG A 38 18.94 -1.73 2.77
CA ARG A 38 19.67 -2.81 3.46
C ARG A 38 19.32 -4.19 2.90
N SER A 39 18.15 -4.31 2.28
CA SER A 39 17.59 -5.53 1.71
C SER A 39 17.95 -5.77 0.24
N GLY A 40 18.63 -4.84 -0.43
CA GLY A 40 19.02 -4.97 -1.83
C GLY A 40 18.83 -3.67 -2.63
N LEU A 41 18.12 -3.76 -3.76
CA LEU A 41 17.93 -2.64 -4.68
C LEU A 41 16.83 -1.66 -4.26
N PHE A 42 15.82 -2.12 -3.51
CA PHE A 42 14.68 -1.32 -3.10
C PHE A 42 14.41 -1.57 -1.62
N HIS A 43 14.03 -0.53 -0.88
CA HIS A 43 13.61 -0.68 0.49
C HIS A 43 12.33 -1.50 0.56
N THR A 44 12.31 -2.42 1.51
CA THR A 44 11.10 -3.18 1.83
C THR A 44 10.12 -2.35 2.64
N GLY A 45 8.84 -2.74 2.61
CA GLY A 45 7.82 -2.08 3.43
C GLY A 45 8.15 -2.10 4.92
N GLY A 46 8.74 -3.19 5.41
CA GLY A 46 9.20 -3.33 6.78
C GLY A 46 10.35 -2.38 7.13
N GLU A 47 11.32 -2.21 6.23
CA GLU A 47 12.44 -1.28 6.45
C GLU A 47 11.98 0.18 6.53
N ILE A 48 11.11 0.60 5.61
CA ILE A 48 10.55 1.97 5.62
C ILE A 48 9.69 2.18 6.86
N TRP A 49 8.85 1.21 7.26
CA TRP A 49 8.07 1.35 8.49
C TRP A 49 8.99 1.42 9.72
N PHE A 50 9.98 0.53 9.80
CA PHE A 50 10.94 0.54 10.91
C PHE A 50 11.72 1.85 11.00
N SER A 51 12.11 2.46 9.88
CA SER A 51 12.81 3.75 9.88
C SER A 51 11.91 4.92 10.28
N LEU A 52 10.61 4.86 9.95
CA LEU A 52 9.63 5.88 10.34
C LEU A 52 9.21 5.77 11.81
N SER A 53 8.94 4.56 12.29
CA SER A 53 8.48 4.31 13.66
C SER A 53 8.65 2.83 14.03
N PRO A 54 9.79 2.46 14.67
CA PRO A 54 10.02 1.08 15.10
C PRO A 54 9.04 0.66 16.21
N ASP A 55 8.64 1.58 17.09
CA ASP A 55 7.71 1.30 18.19
C ASP A 55 6.33 0.89 17.69
N SER A 56 5.82 1.54 16.63
CA SER A 56 4.52 1.16 16.05
C SER A 56 4.58 -0.20 15.36
N LEU A 57 5.68 -0.53 14.68
CA LEU A 57 5.86 -1.86 14.08
C LEU A 57 5.91 -2.95 15.16
N ASN A 58 6.66 -2.72 16.24
CA ASN A 58 6.74 -3.65 17.37
C ASN A 58 5.41 -3.80 18.11
N LEU A 59 4.66 -2.71 18.28
CA LEU A 59 3.32 -2.75 18.86
C LEU A 59 2.37 -3.57 17.98
N MET A 60 2.36 -3.32 16.68
CA MET A 60 1.52 -4.08 15.73
C MET A 60 1.88 -5.56 15.74
N GLN A 61 3.17 -5.89 15.76
CA GLN A 61 3.63 -7.25 15.94
C GLN A 61 3.04 -7.88 17.21
N ALA A 62 3.28 -7.26 18.36
CA ALA A 62 2.88 -7.79 19.65
C ALA A 62 1.36 -7.95 19.74
N VAL A 63 0.59 -6.98 19.25
CA VAL A 63 -0.87 -7.02 19.26
C VAL A 63 -1.39 -8.13 18.33
N THR A 64 -0.88 -8.23 17.11
CA THR A 64 -1.31 -9.29 16.18
C THR A 64 -0.98 -10.67 16.71
N GLN A 65 0.25 -10.88 17.18
CA GLN A 65 0.69 -12.19 17.70
C GLN A 65 -0.05 -12.59 18.98
N ARG A 66 -0.35 -11.63 19.86
CA ARG A 66 -0.99 -11.90 21.16
C ARG A 66 -2.51 -12.02 21.10
N TYR A 67 -3.16 -11.23 20.26
CA TYR A 67 -4.62 -11.06 20.29
C TYR A 67 -5.34 -11.51 19.01
N VAL A 68 -4.62 -11.77 17.91
CA VAL A 68 -5.24 -12.21 16.65
C VAL A 68 -4.79 -13.63 16.29
N SER A 69 -3.54 -13.79 15.89
CA SER A 69 -2.90 -15.09 15.60
C SER A 69 -1.42 -14.85 15.31
N PRO A 70 -0.51 -15.66 15.90
CA PRO A 70 0.91 -15.62 15.55
C PRO A 70 1.19 -15.82 14.06
N GLU A 71 0.46 -16.73 13.42
CA GLU A 71 0.61 -17.13 12.01
C GLU A 71 0.18 -16.01 11.04
N LEU A 72 -0.70 -15.13 11.49
CA LEU A 72 -1.06 -13.93 10.73
C LEU A 72 0.10 -12.92 10.69
N TRP A 73 0.86 -12.78 11.77
CA TRP A 73 2.04 -11.92 11.74
C TRP A 73 3.15 -12.56 10.90
N ASP A 74 3.56 -13.77 11.26
CA ASP A 74 4.64 -14.51 10.62
C ASP A 74 4.14 -15.93 10.32
N PRO A 75 3.98 -16.32 9.04
CA PRO A 75 4.63 -15.74 7.85
C PRO A 75 3.86 -14.65 7.10
N THR A 76 2.58 -14.41 7.39
CA THR A 76 1.70 -13.68 6.44
C THR A 76 2.05 -12.20 6.29
N ILE A 77 1.95 -11.39 7.35
CA ILE A 77 2.26 -9.95 7.29
C ILE A 77 3.75 -9.74 7.00
N VAL A 78 4.63 -10.53 7.63
CA VAL A 78 6.07 -10.48 7.39
C VAL A 78 6.41 -10.71 5.91
N ALA A 79 5.72 -11.63 5.22
CA ALA A 79 5.93 -11.84 3.79
C ALA A 79 5.61 -10.58 2.96
N VAL A 80 4.54 -9.87 3.30
CA VAL A 80 4.18 -8.60 2.65
C VAL A 80 5.19 -7.50 2.99
N LEU A 81 5.61 -7.40 4.26
CA LEU A 81 6.59 -6.41 4.70
C LEU A 81 7.96 -6.59 4.05
N LYS A 82 8.31 -7.81 3.61
CA LYS A 82 9.54 -8.12 2.86
C LYS A 82 9.47 -7.77 1.38
N LEU A 83 8.31 -7.41 0.84
CA LEU A 83 8.22 -6.94 -0.54
C LEU A 83 8.75 -5.49 -0.64
N PRO A 84 9.34 -5.09 -1.79
CA PRO A 84 9.69 -3.70 -2.05
C PRO A 84 8.47 -2.78 -1.84
N ALA A 85 8.65 -1.70 -1.09
CA ALA A 85 7.55 -0.80 -0.75
C ALA A 85 6.94 -0.16 -2.00
N VAL A 86 7.77 0.23 -2.97
CA VAL A 86 7.31 0.77 -4.26
C VAL A 86 6.40 -0.21 -4.99
N LEU A 87 6.71 -1.52 -4.95
CA LEU A 87 5.90 -2.56 -5.60
C LEU A 87 4.60 -2.83 -4.84
N SER A 88 4.67 -3.03 -3.52
CA SER A 88 3.49 -3.37 -2.72
C SER A 88 2.48 -2.21 -2.68
N LEU A 89 2.94 -0.98 -2.49
CA LEU A 89 2.09 0.21 -2.51
C LEU A 89 1.58 0.52 -3.92
N GLY A 90 2.43 0.37 -4.95
CA GLY A 90 2.06 0.58 -6.35
C GLY A 90 0.97 -0.41 -6.81
N LEU A 91 1.06 -1.67 -6.38
CA LEU A 91 0.04 -2.67 -6.66
C LEU A 91 -1.31 -2.30 -6.03
N LEU A 92 -1.32 -1.86 -4.76
CA LEU A 92 -2.56 -1.40 -4.11
C LEU A 92 -3.15 -0.19 -4.82
N ALA A 93 -2.31 0.77 -5.22
CA ALA A 93 -2.74 1.92 -6.02
C ALA A 93 -3.43 1.48 -7.31
N ALA A 94 -2.82 0.55 -8.05
CA ALA A 94 -3.35 0.02 -9.29
C ALA A 94 -4.68 -0.75 -9.08
N LEU A 95 -4.76 -1.59 -8.03
CA LEU A 95 -5.96 -2.36 -7.71
C LEU A 95 -7.17 -1.46 -7.41
N PHE A 96 -6.99 -0.44 -6.57
CA PHE A 96 -8.07 0.50 -6.26
C PHE A 96 -8.39 1.44 -7.44
N GLY A 97 -7.40 1.76 -8.27
CA GLY A 97 -7.57 2.60 -9.46
C GLY A 97 -8.19 1.89 -10.65
N ALA A 98 -8.06 0.56 -10.76
CA ALA A 98 -8.44 -0.20 -11.96
C ALA A 98 -9.91 -0.01 -12.32
N TYR A 99 -10.84 -0.23 -11.38
CA TYR A 99 -12.27 -0.10 -11.63
C TYR A 99 -12.70 1.32 -12.07
N PRO A 100 -12.37 2.41 -11.34
CA PRO A 100 -12.77 3.76 -11.75
C PRO A 100 -12.13 4.20 -13.09
N ILE A 101 -10.92 3.74 -13.41
CA ILE A 101 -10.24 4.02 -14.68
C ILE A 101 -10.95 3.31 -15.84
N LEU A 102 -11.17 2.00 -15.74
CA LEU A 102 -11.81 1.22 -16.80
C LEU A 102 -13.21 1.75 -17.14
N ARG A 103 -13.99 2.12 -16.13
CA ARG A 103 -15.29 2.78 -16.31
C ARG A 103 -15.18 4.09 -17.08
N ALA A 104 -14.18 4.93 -16.77
CA ALA A 104 -13.99 6.21 -17.45
C ALA A 104 -13.59 6.04 -18.92
N LEU A 105 -12.82 4.99 -19.24
CA LEU A 105 -12.44 4.67 -20.61
C LEU A 105 -13.65 4.18 -21.42
N SER A 106 -14.51 3.36 -20.82
CA SER A 106 -15.72 2.84 -21.49
C SER A 106 -16.79 3.91 -21.80
N SER A 107 -16.73 5.07 -21.16
CA SER A 107 -17.73 6.15 -21.33
C SER A 107 -17.36 7.20 -22.39
N ARG A 108 -16.24 7.04 -23.10
CA ARG A 108 -15.82 7.98 -24.16
C ARG A 108 -16.61 7.66 -25.45
N PRO A 109 -17.40 8.59 -26.01
CA PRO A 109 -18.03 8.37 -27.30
C PRO A 109 -16.96 8.26 -28.40
N SER A 110 -17.10 7.26 -29.28
CA SER A 110 -16.25 7.02 -30.45
C SER A 110 -16.43 8.09 -31.52
#